data_AF-A0A523CAB5-F1
#
_entry.id   AF-A0A523CAB5-F1
#
_cell.length_a   1.000
_cell.length_b   1.000
_cell.length_c   1.000
_cell.angle_alpha   90.00
_cell.angle_beta   90.00
_cell.angle_gamma   90.00
#
_symmetry.space_group_name_H-M   'P 1'
#
loop_
_entity.id
_entity.type
_entity.pdbx_description
1 polymer ?
#
loop_
_entity_poly.entity_id
_entity_poly.type
_entity_poly.pdbx_seq_one_letter_code
_entity_poly.pdbx_strand_id
1 'polypeptide(L)'
;MLAQCPHCQQTLMLSDAQLEKIKSALASLSVGRTLKIGCPKCKQPIELNSDGSVAGQPAGALMDVLFAEHTGNEDQAAVGMVAAAQKKPQPVRLPPDAPKPPDLGWLSSGVYSQKEAVENVPHALIMAGDEEITTQATMAFGEMGYQPTYVRSAEEAIAKMQFMNFEAVVLHSKFEGEGLDGSAVHQYMREMAMSRRRYVFYVLVGPEFRTLYDLEALANSANLVVNDNDAGYFSIILKRGMNDYNDLFGPYLEALGNYGVK
;
A
#
# COMPACT_ATOMS: atom_id res chain seq x y z
N MET A 1 -12.87 -16.51 25.69
CA MET A 1 -12.02 -15.40 25.21
C MET A 1 -12.84 -14.58 24.21
N LEU A 2 -12.87 -13.26 24.34
CA LEU A 2 -13.67 -12.39 23.47
C LEU A 2 -13.09 -12.35 22.06
N ALA A 3 -13.54 -13.24 21.18
CA ALA A 3 -13.16 -13.23 19.78
C ALA A 3 -13.85 -12.09 19.01
N GLN A 4 -14.99 -11.59 19.49
CA GLN A 4 -15.82 -10.59 18.82
C GLN A 4 -16.30 -9.51 19.79
N CYS A 5 -16.36 -8.27 19.31
CA CYS A 5 -16.91 -7.14 20.06
C CYS A 5 -18.44 -7.19 20.09
N PRO A 6 -19.11 -7.05 21.27
CA PRO A 6 -20.57 -7.06 21.37
C PRO A 6 -21.25 -5.84 20.73
N HIS A 7 -20.52 -4.73 20.55
CA HIS A 7 -21.07 -3.49 19.98
C HIS A 7 -20.93 -3.38 18.46
N CYS A 8 -19.82 -3.86 17.89
CA CYS A 8 -19.59 -3.78 16.44
C CYS A 8 -19.54 -5.13 15.73
N GLN A 9 -19.68 -6.24 16.47
CA GLN A 9 -19.67 -7.63 15.97
C GLN A 9 -18.43 -8.02 15.15
N GLN A 10 -17.41 -7.15 15.11
CA GLN A 10 -16.17 -7.39 14.39
C GLN A 10 -15.18 -8.19 15.24
N THR A 11 -14.44 -9.08 14.57
CA THR A 11 -13.36 -9.85 15.17
C THR A 11 -12.29 -8.93 15.73
N LEU A 12 -12.00 -9.08 17.02
CA LEU A 12 -10.98 -8.33 17.74
C LEU A 12 -9.62 -9.00 17.49
N MET A 13 -8.88 -8.51 16.50
CA MET A 13 -7.48 -8.91 16.27
C MET A 13 -6.60 -8.26 17.36
N LEU A 14 -6.55 -8.88 18.53
CA LEU A 14 -5.69 -8.47 19.65
C LEU A 14 -4.33 -9.12 19.48
N SER A 15 -3.26 -8.32 19.51
CA SER A 15 -1.88 -8.83 19.49
C SER A 15 -1.55 -9.60 20.78
N ASP A 16 -0.59 -10.52 20.75
CA ASP A 16 -0.21 -11.34 21.90
C ASP A 16 0.20 -10.50 23.12
N ALA A 17 0.86 -9.36 22.89
CA ALA A 17 1.22 -8.40 23.92
C ALA A 17 0.01 -7.71 24.58
N GLN A 18 -1.11 -7.56 23.87
CA GLN A 18 -2.36 -7.01 24.43
C GLN A 18 -3.13 -8.08 25.21
N LEU A 19 -3.09 -9.34 24.77
CA LEU A 19 -3.71 -10.46 25.49
C LEU A 19 -3.04 -10.69 26.84
N GLU A 20 -1.71 -10.64 26.92
CA GLU A 20 -0.99 -10.78 28.19
C GLU A 20 -1.28 -9.63 29.16
N LYS A 21 -1.39 -8.39 28.67
CA LYS A 21 -1.79 -7.23 29.50
C LYS A 21 -3.23 -7.35 30.03
N ILE A 22 -4.14 -7.88 29.22
CA ILE A 22 -5.53 -8.12 29.64
C ILE A 22 -5.59 -9.24 30.67
N LYS A 23 -4.84 -10.34 30.49
CA LYS A 23 -4.74 -11.42 31.48
C LYS A 23 -4.14 -10.95 32.80
N SER A 24 -3.07 -10.15 32.77
CA SER A 24 -2.46 -9.60 33.99
C SER A 24 -3.41 -8.63 34.71
N ALA A 25 -4.18 -7.83 33.96
CA ALA A 25 -5.18 -6.94 34.52
C ALA A 25 -6.36 -7.72 35.15
N LEU A 26 -6.81 -8.79 34.50
CA LEU A 26 -7.85 -9.69 35.01
C LEU A 26 -7.40 -10.44 36.27
N ALA A 27 -6.14 -10.87 36.35
CA ALA A 27 -5.58 -11.53 37.54
C ALA A 27 -5.45 -10.57 38.75
N SER A 28 -5.35 -9.26 38.51
CA SER A 28 -5.24 -8.24 39.55
C SER A 28 -6.59 -7.71 40.09
N LEU A 29 -7.71 -8.19 39.52
CA LEU A 29 -9.05 -7.73 39.89
C LEU A 29 -9.65 -8.54 41.05
N SER A 30 -10.07 -7.83 42.11
CA SER A 30 -10.84 -8.40 43.22
C SER A 30 -12.24 -8.81 42.78
N VAL A 31 -12.75 -9.94 43.28
CA VAL A 31 -14.11 -10.46 43.04
C VAL A 31 -15.17 -9.35 43.18
N GLY A 32 -15.85 -9.03 42.08
CA GLY A 32 -16.93 -8.03 42.01
C GLY A 32 -16.61 -6.72 41.27
N ARG A 33 -15.41 -6.54 40.69
CA ARG A 33 -15.08 -5.37 39.84
C ARG A 33 -15.01 -5.75 38.35
N THR A 34 -15.52 -4.86 37.49
CA THR A 34 -15.49 -5.02 36.03
C THR A 34 -14.33 -4.24 35.40
N LEU A 35 -13.69 -4.83 34.39
CA LEU A 35 -12.64 -4.20 33.59
C LEU A 35 -13.30 -3.46 32.42
N LYS A 36 -13.06 -2.15 32.29
CA LYS A 36 -13.51 -1.35 31.15
C LYS A 36 -12.40 -1.29 30.10
N ILE A 37 -12.62 -1.90 28.95
CA ILE A 37 -11.69 -1.91 27.81
C ILE A 37 -12.35 -1.23 26.61
N GLY A 38 -11.68 -0.28 25.97
CA GLY A 38 -12.14 0.30 24.71
C GLY A 38 -11.88 -0.62 23.52
N CYS A 39 -12.86 -0.82 22.65
CA CYS A 39 -12.67 -1.55 21.40
C CYS A 39 -11.73 -0.78 20.44
N PRO A 40 -10.69 -1.40 19.85
CA PRO A 40 -9.78 -0.73 18.91
C PRO A 40 -10.45 -0.30 17.59
N LYS A 41 -11.59 -0.90 17.23
CA LYS A 41 -12.33 -0.55 16.00
C LYS A 41 -13.43 0.48 16.21
N CYS A 42 -14.28 0.32 17.22
CA CYS A 42 -15.43 1.22 17.45
C CYS A 42 -15.26 2.19 18.62
N LYS A 43 -14.17 2.10 19.39
CA LYS A 43 -13.85 2.94 20.56
C LYS A 43 -14.90 2.90 21.70
N GLN A 44 -15.92 2.05 21.60
CA GLN A 44 -16.92 1.88 22.64
C GLN A 44 -16.35 1.08 23.83
N PRO A 45 -16.72 1.42 25.07
CA PRO A 45 -16.27 0.71 26.27
C PRO A 45 -16.97 -0.65 26.37
N ILE A 46 -16.20 -1.71 26.56
CA ILE A 46 -16.65 -3.08 26.83
C ILE A 46 -16.37 -3.36 28.30
N GLU A 47 -17.41 -3.75 29.05
CA GLU A 47 -17.29 -4.12 30.46
C GLU A 47 -17.15 -5.64 30.60
N LEU A 48 -16.03 -6.09 31.16
CA LEU A 48 -15.70 -7.51 31.35
C LEU A 48 -15.70 -7.89 32.82
N ASN A 49 -16.30 -9.03 33.14
CA ASN A 49 -16.21 -9.65 34.46
C ASN A 49 -14.86 -10.36 34.64
N SER A 50 -14.54 -10.75 35.87
CA SER A 50 -13.32 -11.50 36.22
C SER A 50 -13.14 -12.83 35.46
N ASP A 51 -14.22 -13.38 34.93
CA ASP A 51 -14.24 -14.62 34.13
C ASP A 51 -14.15 -14.37 32.60
N GLY A 52 -13.96 -13.11 32.18
CA GLY A 52 -13.87 -12.74 30.77
C GLY A 52 -15.21 -12.77 30.01
N SER A 53 -16.33 -12.90 30.71
CA SER A 53 -17.69 -12.74 30.18
C SER A 53 -18.08 -11.27 30.09
N VAL A 54 -18.87 -10.92 29.07
CA VAL A 54 -19.42 -9.57 28.90
C VAL A 54 -20.50 -9.33 29.96
N ALA A 55 -20.39 -8.27 30.74
CA ALA A 55 -21.44 -7.91 31.68
C ALA A 55 -22.62 -7.27 30.93
N GLY A 56 -23.81 -7.89 31.01
CA GLY A 56 -25.08 -7.24 30.64
C GLY A 56 -25.68 -7.55 29.26
N GLN A 57 -25.90 -8.82 28.92
CA GLN A 57 -26.99 -9.19 27.99
C GLN A 57 -27.90 -10.27 28.61
N PRO A 58 -29.22 -10.02 28.72
CA PRO A 58 -30.18 -11.05 29.10
C PRO A 58 -30.34 -12.06 27.97
N ALA A 59 -30.39 -13.34 28.36
CA ALA A 59 -30.64 -14.46 27.48
C ALA A 59 -32.10 -14.50 27.00
N GLY A 60 -32.30 -14.85 25.73
CA GLY A 60 -33.49 -15.57 25.26
C GLY A 60 -34.73 -14.73 25.01
N ALA A 61 -34.97 -14.39 23.75
CA ALA A 61 -36.31 -14.13 23.25
C ALA A 61 -37.01 -15.47 22.99
N LEU A 62 -38.23 -15.65 23.51
CA LEU A 62 -39.26 -16.51 22.93
C LEU A 62 -40.65 -16.14 23.48
N MET A 63 -41.56 -15.93 22.53
CA MET A 63 -43.03 -16.07 22.58
C MET A 63 -43.94 -14.93 23.09
N ASP A 64 -44.88 -14.62 22.18
CA ASP A 64 -46.30 -14.27 22.33
C ASP A 64 -46.75 -12.87 22.78
N VAL A 65 -47.09 -12.09 21.74
CA VAL A 65 -48.19 -11.15 21.66
C VAL A 65 -49.48 -11.81 22.17
N LEU A 66 -50.21 -11.16 23.09
CA LEU A 66 -51.68 -11.01 23.13
C LEU A 66 -52.21 -10.56 24.53
N PHE A 67 -53.19 -9.63 24.52
CA PHE A 67 -54.13 -9.18 25.59
C PHE A 67 -53.54 -8.39 26.79
N ALA A 68 -53.83 -7.10 26.97
CA ALA A 68 -55.08 -6.42 27.36
C ALA A 68 -55.31 -6.32 28.89
N GLU A 69 -55.74 -5.12 29.28
CA GLU A 69 -56.56 -4.76 30.44
C GLU A 69 -55.92 -4.09 31.68
N HIS A 70 -56.41 -2.85 31.84
CA HIS A 70 -56.55 -2.01 33.02
C HIS A 70 -56.80 -2.70 34.35
N THR A 71 -56.28 -2.09 35.42
CA THR A 71 -57.00 -1.57 36.61
C THR A 71 -55.90 -1.05 37.55
N GLY A 72 -55.96 0.10 38.22
CA GLY A 72 -57.08 0.87 38.71
C GLY A 72 -56.87 1.06 40.22
N ASN A 73 -56.56 2.29 40.65
CA ASN A 73 -57.04 3.01 41.84
C ASN A 73 -55.98 3.96 42.42
N GLU A 74 -56.15 5.28 42.26
CA GLU A 74 -57.08 6.20 42.96
C GLU A 74 -56.49 6.66 44.30
N ASP A 75 -56.13 7.94 44.39
CA ASP A 75 -56.87 8.86 45.27
C ASP A 75 -56.44 10.34 45.10
N GLN A 76 -57.43 11.14 44.65
CA GLN A 76 -57.90 12.43 45.19
C GLN A 76 -56.91 13.62 45.29
N ALA A 77 -57.10 14.66 44.46
CA ALA A 77 -57.83 15.93 44.77
C ALA A 77 -57.01 16.90 45.64
N ALA A 78 -56.98 18.22 45.48
CA ALA A 78 -57.52 19.19 44.54
C ALA A 78 -56.89 20.56 44.93
N VAL A 79 -56.59 21.39 43.92
CA VAL A 79 -56.58 22.87 43.92
C VAL A 79 -55.59 23.63 44.84
N GLY A 80 -54.67 24.35 44.18
CA GLY A 80 -53.97 25.51 44.73
C GLY A 80 -53.33 26.35 43.61
N MET A 81 -54.05 27.36 43.12
CA MET A 81 -53.50 28.42 42.25
C MET A 81 -52.57 29.32 43.06
N VAL A 82 -51.32 29.51 42.62
CA VAL A 82 -50.56 30.74 42.86
C VAL A 82 -49.70 31.11 41.65
N ALA A 83 -49.64 32.42 41.44
CA ALA A 83 -49.21 33.16 40.26
C ALA A 83 -47.78 32.91 39.76
N ALA A 84 -47.62 33.21 38.48
CA ALA A 84 -46.39 33.18 37.70
C ALA A 84 -45.26 34.06 38.28
N ALA A 85 -44.06 33.48 38.35
CA ALA A 85 -42.81 34.22 38.37
C ALA A 85 -42.01 33.85 37.11
N GLN A 86 -42.02 34.74 36.12
CA GLN A 86 -41.24 34.59 34.89
C GLN A 86 -39.74 34.65 35.24
N LYS A 87 -39.04 33.51 35.10
CA LYS A 87 -37.57 33.46 35.14
C LYS A 87 -37.03 34.21 33.93
N LYS A 88 -36.23 35.27 34.16
CA LYS A 88 -35.46 35.95 33.10
C LYS A 88 -34.66 34.90 32.30
N PRO A 89 -34.65 34.97 30.96
CA PRO A 89 -33.88 34.04 30.15
C PRO A 89 -32.38 34.23 30.44
N GLN A 90 -31.71 33.13 30.75
CA GLN A 90 -30.25 33.12 30.86
C GLN A 90 -29.65 33.36 29.47
N PRO A 91 -28.57 34.15 29.34
CA PRO A 91 -27.90 34.33 28.06
C PRO A 91 -27.38 32.98 27.57
N VAL A 92 -27.74 32.64 26.32
CA VAL A 92 -27.25 31.46 25.63
C VAL A 92 -25.72 31.53 25.59
N ARG A 93 -25.04 30.55 26.20
CA ARG A 93 -23.57 30.45 26.08
C ARG A 93 -23.25 30.24 24.61
N LEU A 94 -22.56 31.20 24.00
CA LEU A 94 -22.07 31.04 22.64
C LEU A 94 -21.18 29.80 22.58
N PRO A 95 -21.29 28.97 21.51
CA PRO A 95 -20.36 27.88 21.28
C PRO A 95 -18.92 28.40 21.34
N PRO A 96 -17.97 27.61 21.88
CA PRO A 96 -16.56 28.00 21.83
C PRO A 96 -16.17 28.30 20.38
N ASP A 97 -15.40 29.37 20.19
CA ASP A 97 -14.95 29.78 18.86
C ASP A 97 -14.27 28.62 18.14
N ALA A 98 -14.52 28.53 16.83
CA ALA A 98 -13.95 27.49 16.00
C ALA A 98 -12.41 27.46 16.17
N PRO A 99 -11.79 26.28 16.26
CA PRO A 99 -10.35 26.17 16.33
C PRO A 99 -9.74 26.89 15.12
N LYS A 100 -8.70 27.69 15.37
CA LYS A 100 -8.03 28.45 14.32
C LYS A 100 -7.46 27.49 13.26
N PRO A 101 -7.46 27.88 11.98
CA PRO A 101 -6.84 27.09 10.92
C PRO A 101 -5.38 26.77 11.26
N PRO A 102 -4.90 25.56 10.92
CA PRO A 102 -3.48 25.22 11.03
C PRO A 102 -2.61 26.22 10.26
N ASP A 103 -1.44 26.54 10.81
CA ASP A 103 -0.47 27.39 10.13
C ASP A 103 0.14 26.66 8.93
N LEU A 104 0.10 27.32 7.77
CA LEU A 104 0.60 26.82 6.49
C LEU A 104 2.03 27.32 6.18
N GLY A 105 2.67 28.04 7.10
CA GLY A 105 4.04 28.54 6.93
C GLY A 105 5.09 27.44 6.66
N TRP A 106 4.78 26.18 6.94
CA TRP A 106 5.65 25.05 6.62
C TRP A 106 5.75 24.78 5.10
N LEU A 107 4.76 25.16 4.29
CA LEU A 107 4.78 24.99 2.82
C LEU A 107 5.92 25.79 2.15
N SER A 108 6.25 26.95 2.71
CA SER A 108 7.35 27.81 2.24
C SER A 108 8.66 27.58 3.00
N SER A 109 8.63 26.82 4.11
CA SER A 109 9.79 26.58 4.97
C SER A 109 10.83 25.62 4.38
N GLY A 110 10.54 24.98 3.24
CA GLY A 110 11.45 24.03 2.59
C GLY A 110 11.71 22.72 3.37
N VAL A 111 11.05 22.54 4.52
CA VAL A 111 11.14 21.32 5.36
C VAL A 111 10.62 20.09 4.60
N TYR A 112 9.68 20.30 3.68
CA TYR A 112 9.21 19.29 2.74
C TYR A 112 9.44 19.83 1.32
N SER A 113 10.51 19.39 0.68
CA SER A 113 10.72 19.60 -0.76
C SER A 113 9.89 18.58 -1.53
N GLN A 114 9.38 18.93 -2.72
CA GLN A 114 8.74 17.96 -3.64
C GLN A 114 9.67 16.80 -4.03
N LYS A 115 10.97 16.95 -3.77
CA LYS A 115 12.02 15.98 -4.05
C LYS A 115 12.51 15.36 -2.75
N GLU A 116 11.62 14.82 -1.94
CA GLU A 116 12.02 13.77 -1.01
C GLU A 116 12.42 12.59 -1.89
N ALA A 117 13.73 12.38 -2.04
CA ALA A 117 14.26 11.25 -2.80
C ALA A 117 13.81 10.00 -2.07
N VAL A 118 12.71 9.40 -2.52
CA VAL A 118 12.34 8.04 -2.15
C VAL A 118 13.54 7.20 -2.55
N GLU A 119 14.31 6.77 -1.55
CA GLU A 119 15.67 6.21 -1.73
C GLU A 119 15.67 4.87 -2.50
N ASN A 120 14.50 4.39 -2.92
CA ASN A 120 14.29 3.10 -3.60
C ASN A 120 13.34 3.23 -4.80
N VAL A 121 13.45 4.28 -5.62
CA VAL A 121 12.73 4.30 -6.91
C VAL A 121 13.56 3.51 -7.94
N PRO A 122 12.99 2.49 -8.58
CA PRO A 122 13.73 1.67 -9.53
C PRO A 122 14.08 2.46 -10.78
N HIS A 123 15.33 2.38 -11.24
CA HIS A 123 15.80 3.12 -12.41
C HIS A 123 15.74 2.28 -13.68
N ALA A 124 15.25 2.88 -14.77
CA ALA A 124 15.27 2.30 -16.11
C ALA A 124 16.21 3.10 -17.01
N LEU A 125 17.11 2.43 -17.73
CA LEU A 125 17.99 3.05 -18.73
C LEU A 125 17.44 2.78 -20.12
N ILE A 126 17.21 3.84 -20.90
CA ILE A 126 16.64 3.74 -22.25
C ILE A 126 17.67 4.23 -23.28
N MET A 127 18.01 3.35 -24.21
CA MET A 127 18.94 3.57 -25.32
C MET A 127 18.22 3.27 -26.63
N ALA A 128 17.44 4.24 -27.10
CA ALA A 128 16.76 4.19 -28.39
C ALA A 128 17.13 5.44 -29.19
N GLY A 129 17.52 5.24 -30.45
CA GLY A 129 17.75 6.34 -31.38
C GLY A 129 16.44 6.93 -31.93
N ASP A 130 15.35 6.16 -31.84
CA ASP A 130 14.02 6.56 -32.27
C ASP A 130 13.24 7.25 -31.13
N GLU A 131 12.63 8.39 -31.45
CA GLU A 131 11.82 9.18 -30.54
C GLU A 131 10.50 8.46 -30.19
N GLU A 132 9.93 7.66 -31.10
CA GLU A 132 8.69 6.93 -30.86
C GLU A 132 8.90 5.85 -29.79
N ILE A 133 9.92 4.99 -29.98
CA ILE A 133 10.26 3.91 -29.05
C ILE A 133 10.66 4.49 -27.69
N THR A 134 11.42 5.60 -27.69
CA THR A 134 11.77 6.30 -26.46
C THR A 134 10.53 6.78 -25.70
N THR A 135 9.56 7.37 -26.39
CA THR A 135 8.31 7.85 -25.79
C THR A 135 7.48 6.70 -25.22
N GLN A 136 7.31 5.62 -25.98
CA GLN A 136 6.56 4.45 -25.52
C GLN A 136 7.21 3.77 -24.33
N ALA A 137 8.53 3.59 -24.35
CA ALA A 137 9.28 3.04 -23.23
C ALA A 137 9.17 3.94 -21.99
N THR A 138 9.30 5.26 -22.16
CA THR A 138 9.13 6.23 -21.08
C THR A 138 7.78 6.11 -20.39
N MET A 139 6.71 6.06 -21.18
CA MET A 139 5.35 5.91 -20.67
C MET A 139 5.18 4.57 -19.95
N ALA A 140 5.62 3.48 -20.57
CA ALA A 140 5.52 2.14 -19.99
C ALA A 140 6.24 2.02 -18.64
N PHE A 141 7.49 2.48 -18.56
CA PHE A 141 8.26 2.47 -17.33
C PHE A 141 7.71 3.42 -16.27
N GLY A 142 7.25 4.61 -16.68
CA GLY A 142 6.61 5.57 -15.78
C GLY A 142 5.34 5.04 -15.15
N GLU A 143 4.48 4.36 -15.92
CA GLU A 143 3.28 3.68 -15.40
C GLU A 143 3.60 2.59 -14.37
N MET A 144 4.78 1.98 -14.48
CA MET A 144 5.26 0.92 -13.60
C MET A 144 6.06 1.46 -12.40
N GLY A 145 6.16 2.78 -12.25
CA GLY A 145 6.86 3.42 -11.13
C GLY A 145 8.37 3.49 -11.27
N TYR A 146 8.91 3.24 -12.47
CA TYR A 146 10.33 3.39 -12.76
C TYR A 146 10.67 4.84 -13.09
N GLN A 147 11.90 5.24 -12.78
CA GLN A 147 12.47 6.50 -13.24
C GLN A 147 13.29 6.28 -14.52
N PRO A 148 12.76 6.65 -15.70
CA PRO A 148 13.48 6.50 -16.95
C PRO A 148 14.64 7.51 -17.06
N THR A 149 15.79 7.01 -17.49
CA THR A 149 17.01 7.77 -17.76
C THR A 149 17.41 7.52 -19.21
N TYR A 150 17.67 8.59 -19.96
CA TYR A 150 18.09 8.51 -21.35
C TYR A 150 19.58 8.80 -21.47
N VAL A 151 20.18 8.24 -22.50
CA VAL A 151 21.59 8.42 -22.85
C VAL A 151 21.71 8.55 -24.36
N ARG A 152 22.70 9.29 -24.82
CA ARG A 152 22.92 9.53 -26.26
C ARG A 152 24.10 8.76 -26.84
N SER A 153 24.91 8.15 -25.99
CA SER A 153 26.08 7.36 -26.38
C SER A 153 26.19 6.09 -25.53
N ALA A 154 26.75 5.05 -26.12
CA ALA A 154 27.12 3.81 -25.44
C ALA A 154 28.10 4.03 -24.28
N GLU A 155 29.06 4.93 -24.46
CA GLU A 155 30.07 5.25 -23.46
C GLU A 155 29.41 5.87 -22.21
N GLU A 156 28.44 6.76 -22.42
CA GLU A 156 27.64 7.37 -21.35
C GLU A 156 26.79 6.31 -20.64
N ALA A 157 26.18 5.40 -21.40
CA ALA A 157 25.37 4.30 -20.87
C ALA A 157 26.19 3.40 -19.95
N ILE A 158 27.35 2.93 -20.42
CA ILE A 158 28.24 2.05 -19.67
C ILE A 158 28.76 2.76 -18.43
N ALA A 159 29.19 4.02 -18.56
CA ALA A 159 29.62 4.81 -17.40
C ALA A 159 28.51 4.90 -16.34
N LYS A 160 27.27 5.23 -16.72
CA LYS A 160 26.15 5.27 -15.77
C LYS A 160 25.90 3.92 -15.13
N MET A 161 25.90 2.82 -15.89
CA MET A 161 25.72 1.46 -15.35
C MET A 161 26.87 1.00 -14.43
N GLN A 162 28.03 1.63 -14.48
CA GLN A 162 29.13 1.35 -13.55
C GLN A 162 28.93 2.02 -12.19
N PHE A 163 28.37 3.23 -12.16
CA PHE A 163 28.17 4.01 -10.93
C PHE A 163 26.78 3.84 -10.30
N MET A 164 25.78 3.46 -11.08
CA MET A 164 24.40 3.31 -10.65
C MET A 164 23.88 1.92 -11.01
N ASN A 165 22.97 1.41 -10.18
CA ASN A 165 22.23 0.20 -10.48
C ASN A 165 20.97 0.57 -11.25
N PHE A 166 20.74 -0.14 -12.36
CA PHE A 166 19.51 -0.06 -13.14
C PHE A 166 18.80 -1.39 -13.02
N GLU A 167 17.52 -1.34 -12.71
CA GLU A 167 16.66 -2.53 -12.61
C GLU A 167 16.07 -2.92 -13.96
N ALA A 168 16.02 -1.97 -14.90
CA ALA A 168 15.63 -2.21 -16.27
C ALA A 168 16.56 -1.50 -17.26
N VAL A 169 16.84 -2.14 -18.38
CA VAL A 169 17.67 -1.59 -19.46
C VAL A 169 16.98 -1.91 -20.79
N VAL A 170 16.75 -0.89 -21.62
CA VAL A 170 16.23 -1.04 -22.98
C VAL A 170 17.32 -0.64 -23.96
N LEU A 171 17.65 -1.52 -24.89
CA LEU A 171 18.56 -1.26 -25.99
C LEU A 171 17.87 -1.50 -27.33
N HIS A 172 17.90 -0.49 -28.18
CA HIS A 172 17.52 -0.62 -29.58
C HIS A 172 18.69 -1.16 -30.42
N SER A 173 18.45 -2.11 -31.31
CA SER A 173 19.49 -2.73 -32.15
C SER A 173 20.23 -1.72 -33.02
N LYS A 174 19.53 -0.64 -33.41
CA LYS A 174 20.10 0.47 -34.18
C LYS A 174 20.72 1.61 -33.37
N PHE A 175 20.88 1.47 -32.06
CA PHE A 175 21.40 2.56 -31.21
C PHE A 175 22.89 2.88 -31.48
N GLU A 176 23.71 1.85 -31.72
CA GLU A 176 25.17 1.99 -31.93
C GLU A 176 25.62 1.70 -33.37
N GLY A 177 24.69 1.36 -34.28
CA GLY A 177 25.01 0.93 -35.63
C GLY A 177 23.86 0.16 -36.26
N GLU A 178 24.16 -0.79 -37.15
CA GLU A 178 23.16 -1.71 -37.71
C GLU A 178 23.34 -3.09 -37.06
N GLY A 179 22.59 -3.34 -35.98
CA GLY A 179 22.52 -4.64 -35.31
C GLY A 179 23.32 -4.75 -34.00
N LEU A 180 23.15 -5.89 -33.32
CA LEU A 180 23.70 -6.12 -31.97
C LEU A 180 25.16 -6.57 -31.93
N ASP A 181 25.68 -7.19 -32.99
CA ASP A 181 27.02 -7.78 -32.98
C ASP A 181 28.14 -6.73 -32.79
N GLY A 182 27.89 -5.48 -33.19
CA GLY A 182 28.81 -4.35 -33.00
C GLY A 182 28.52 -3.48 -31.78
N SER A 183 27.47 -3.78 -31.00
CA SER A 183 27.03 -2.94 -29.89
C SER A 183 27.91 -3.16 -28.65
N ALA A 184 28.60 -2.10 -28.20
CA ALA A 184 29.42 -2.15 -27.00
C ALA A 184 28.56 -2.31 -25.75
N VAL A 185 27.36 -1.69 -25.72
CA VAL A 185 26.41 -1.86 -24.62
C VAL A 185 25.93 -3.30 -24.55
N HIS A 186 25.57 -3.90 -25.67
CA HIS A 186 25.11 -5.29 -25.71
C HIS A 186 26.20 -6.24 -25.20
N GLN A 187 27.43 -6.07 -25.68
CA GLN A 187 28.57 -6.87 -25.21
C GLN A 187 28.80 -6.68 -23.70
N TYR A 188 28.73 -5.44 -23.20
CA TYR A 188 28.84 -5.15 -21.76
C TYR A 188 27.75 -5.87 -20.95
N MET A 189 26.51 -5.91 -21.44
CA MET A 189 25.40 -6.62 -20.78
C MET A 189 25.63 -8.14 -20.76
N ARG A 190 26.23 -8.71 -21.81
CA ARG A 190 26.56 -10.15 -21.88
C ARG A 190 27.70 -10.54 -20.95
N GLU A 191 28.68 -9.67 -20.76
CA GLU A 191 29.86 -9.90 -19.91
C GLU A 191 29.63 -9.54 -18.44
N MET A 192 28.54 -8.85 -18.12
CA MET A 192 28.22 -8.43 -16.76
C MET A 192 28.15 -9.62 -15.80
N ALA A 193 28.82 -9.49 -14.65
CA ALA A 193 28.82 -10.52 -13.62
C ALA A 193 27.40 -10.89 -13.19
N MET A 194 27.15 -12.20 -13.03
CA MET A 194 25.83 -12.73 -12.71
C MET A 194 25.22 -12.19 -11.41
N SER A 195 26.04 -11.73 -10.47
CA SER A 195 25.57 -11.07 -9.24
C SER A 195 24.83 -9.77 -9.53
N ARG A 196 25.21 -9.03 -10.57
CA ARG A 196 24.51 -7.79 -10.99
C ARG A 196 23.48 -8.08 -12.08
N ARG A 197 23.85 -8.86 -13.10
CA ARG A 197 23.02 -9.10 -14.29
C ARG A 197 21.64 -9.69 -13.96
N ARG A 198 21.53 -10.52 -12.92
CA ARG A 198 20.26 -11.15 -12.49
C ARG A 198 19.22 -10.19 -11.92
N TYR A 199 19.61 -8.96 -11.58
CA TYR A 199 18.71 -7.93 -11.07
C TYR A 199 18.33 -6.91 -12.15
N VAL A 200 18.76 -7.13 -13.40
CA VAL A 200 18.47 -6.25 -14.53
C VAL A 200 17.49 -6.93 -15.46
N PHE A 201 16.34 -6.30 -15.68
CA PHE A 201 15.40 -6.68 -16.73
C PHE A 201 15.84 -6.05 -18.06
N TYR A 202 16.50 -6.84 -18.90
CA TYR A 202 17.08 -6.38 -20.16
C TYR A 202 16.12 -6.60 -21.33
N VAL A 203 15.76 -5.52 -22.02
CA VAL A 203 14.85 -5.50 -23.17
C VAL A 203 15.61 -5.11 -24.42
N LEU A 204 15.47 -5.91 -25.47
CA LEU A 204 15.97 -5.62 -26.80
C LEU A 204 14.82 -5.19 -27.70
N VAL A 205 15.03 -4.13 -28.47
CA VAL A 205 14.07 -3.63 -29.45
C VAL A 205 14.75 -3.53 -30.80
N GLY A 206 14.09 -3.94 -31.87
CA GLY A 206 14.65 -3.89 -33.21
C GLY A 206 13.79 -4.60 -34.24
N PRO A 207 13.94 -4.27 -35.53
CA PRO A 207 13.12 -4.84 -36.60
C PRO A 207 13.40 -6.33 -36.84
N GLU A 208 14.56 -6.84 -36.41
CA GLU A 208 14.95 -8.24 -36.57
C GLU A 208 14.28 -9.20 -35.58
N PHE A 209 13.78 -8.70 -34.45
CA PHE A 209 13.28 -9.55 -33.37
C PHE A 209 11.83 -9.97 -33.59
N ARG A 210 11.44 -11.10 -33.02
CA ARG A 210 10.04 -11.50 -32.88
C ARG A 210 9.57 -11.19 -31.46
N THR A 211 8.60 -10.30 -31.34
CA THR A 211 8.04 -9.87 -30.06
C THR A 211 7.66 -11.07 -29.18
N LEU A 212 8.11 -11.05 -27.92
CA LEU A 212 7.88 -12.12 -26.92
C LEU A 212 8.43 -13.50 -27.32
N TYR A 213 9.44 -13.57 -28.18
CA TYR A 213 10.06 -14.83 -28.54
C TYR A 213 11.22 -15.19 -27.58
N ASP A 214 10.91 -16.00 -26.57
CA ASP A 214 11.82 -16.31 -25.45
C ASP A 214 13.15 -16.94 -25.87
N LEU A 215 13.15 -17.80 -26.90
CA LEU A 215 14.38 -18.45 -27.37
C LEU A 215 15.36 -17.46 -28.00
N GLU A 216 14.84 -16.42 -28.65
CA GLU A 216 15.66 -15.35 -29.23
C GLU A 216 16.13 -14.38 -28.16
N ALA A 217 15.28 -14.06 -27.17
CA ALA A 217 15.72 -13.32 -25.99
C ALA A 217 16.85 -14.05 -25.26
N LEU A 218 16.69 -15.36 -25.03
CA LEU A 218 17.70 -16.20 -24.38
C LEU A 218 19.02 -16.25 -25.18
N ALA A 219 18.95 -16.40 -26.50
CA ALA A 219 20.14 -16.43 -27.37
C ALA A 219 20.95 -15.14 -27.27
N ASN A 220 20.28 -14.00 -27.05
CA ASN A 220 20.90 -12.69 -26.88
C ASN A 220 21.13 -12.31 -25.41
N SER A 221 21.01 -13.25 -24.47
CA SER A 221 21.11 -12.99 -23.03
C SER A 221 20.20 -11.83 -22.57
N ALA A 222 19.01 -11.70 -23.15
CA ALA A 222 17.98 -10.72 -22.82
C ALA A 222 16.78 -11.37 -22.13
N ASN A 223 15.99 -10.56 -21.44
CA ASN A 223 14.78 -10.98 -20.76
C ASN A 223 13.55 -10.85 -21.65
N LEU A 224 13.57 -9.89 -22.59
CA LEU A 224 12.48 -9.61 -23.51
C LEU A 224 13.04 -9.08 -24.84
N VAL A 225 12.42 -9.50 -25.94
CA VAL A 225 12.68 -8.97 -27.29
C VAL A 225 11.38 -8.39 -27.85
N VAL A 226 11.47 -7.26 -28.55
CA VAL A 226 10.32 -6.53 -29.11
C VAL A 226 10.63 -6.09 -30.54
N ASN A 227 9.69 -6.31 -31.45
CA ASN A 227 9.78 -5.81 -32.82
C ASN A 227 9.32 -4.35 -32.90
N ASP A 228 9.96 -3.55 -33.76
CA ASP A 228 9.58 -2.15 -34.03
C ASP A 228 8.10 -2.01 -34.45
N ASN A 229 7.58 -2.96 -35.22
CA ASN A 229 6.18 -2.95 -35.69
C ASN A 229 5.17 -3.03 -34.52
N ASP A 230 5.57 -3.61 -33.39
CA ASP A 230 4.74 -3.79 -32.21
C ASP A 230 5.02 -2.73 -31.12
N ALA A 231 5.90 -1.76 -31.39
CA ALA A 231 6.32 -0.75 -30.41
C ALA A 231 5.14 0.09 -29.86
N GLY A 232 4.06 0.26 -30.63
CA GLY A 232 2.84 0.92 -30.16
C GLY A 232 2.15 0.19 -28.98
N TYR A 233 2.44 -1.09 -28.77
CA TYR A 233 1.92 -1.91 -27.67
C TYR A 233 2.95 -2.15 -26.56
N PHE A 234 4.06 -1.40 -26.55
CA PHE A 234 5.20 -1.64 -25.65
C PHE A 234 4.78 -1.75 -24.17
N SER A 235 3.86 -0.90 -23.68
CA SER A 235 3.39 -0.97 -22.29
C SER A 235 2.74 -2.31 -21.92
N ILE A 236 1.98 -2.91 -22.84
CA ILE A 236 1.30 -4.20 -22.60
C ILE A 236 2.33 -5.33 -22.68
N ILE A 237 3.21 -5.28 -23.67
CA ILE A 237 4.28 -6.25 -23.88
C ILE A 237 5.22 -6.27 -22.67
N LEU A 238 5.62 -5.10 -22.16
CA LEU A 238 6.48 -4.96 -21.00
C LEU A 238 5.83 -5.55 -19.74
N LYS A 239 4.55 -5.23 -19.49
CA LYS A 239 3.79 -5.79 -18.34
C LYS A 239 3.73 -7.31 -18.43
N ARG A 240 3.48 -7.86 -19.62
CA ARG A 240 3.46 -9.30 -19.84
C ARG A 240 4.83 -9.92 -19.57
N GLY A 241 5.89 -9.40 -20.19
CA GLY A 241 7.25 -9.91 -20.03
C GLY A 241 7.78 -9.82 -18.60
N MET A 242 7.46 -8.75 -17.87
CA MET A 242 7.83 -8.64 -16.45
C MET A 242 7.07 -9.64 -15.57
N ASN A 243 5.80 -9.90 -15.86
CA ASN A 243 5.05 -10.93 -15.13
C ASN A 243 5.64 -12.32 -15.39
N ASP A 244 5.90 -12.67 -16.65
CA ASP A 244 6.50 -13.96 -17.00
C ASP A 244 7.89 -14.12 -16.35
N TYR A 245 8.68 -13.04 -16.29
CA TYR A 245 9.95 -13.00 -15.57
C TYR A 245 9.81 -13.18 -14.06
N ASN A 246 8.87 -12.49 -13.42
CA ASN A 246 8.62 -12.59 -11.98
C ASN A 246 8.10 -13.98 -11.60
N ASP A 247 7.24 -14.58 -12.42
CA ASP A 247 6.74 -15.93 -12.18
C ASP A 247 7.87 -16.97 -12.26
N LEU A 248 8.82 -16.78 -13.19
CA LEU A 248 9.94 -17.70 -13.39
C LEU A 248 11.08 -17.51 -12.38
N PHE A 249 11.47 -16.26 -12.11
CA PHE A 249 12.67 -15.94 -11.33
C PHE A 249 12.38 -15.34 -9.95
N GLY A 250 11.16 -14.88 -9.68
CA GLY A 250 10.76 -14.29 -8.40
C GLY A 250 11.08 -15.19 -7.20
N PRO A 251 10.63 -16.47 -7.19
CA PRO A 251 10.94 -17.39 -6.10
C PRO A 251 12.44 -17.61 -5.88
N TYR A 252 13.22 -17.59 -6.97
CA TYR A 252 14.67 -17.74 -6.91
C TYR A 252 15.35 -16.49 -6.32
N LEU A 253 14.93 -15.30 -6.73
CA LEU A 253 15.45 -14.03 -6.19
C LEU A 253 15.07 -13.83 -4.72
N GLU A 254 13.86 -14.23 -4.32
CA GLU A 254 13.42 -14.22 -2.93
C GLU A 254 14.28 -15.16 -2.07
N ALA A 255 14.53 -16.38 -2.55
CA ALA A 255 15.40 -17.32 -1.88
C ALA A 255 16.81 -16.74 -1.68
N LEU A 256 17.41 -16.15 -2.73
CA LEU A 256 18.72 -15.49 -2.64
C LEU A 256 18.74 -14.35 -1.60
N GLY A 257 17.69 -13.53 -1.58
CA GLY A 257 17.54 -12.44 -0.62
C GLY A 257 17.53 -12.95 0.83
N ASN A 258 16.87 -14.09 1.08
CA ASN A 258 16.81 -14.71 2.40
C ASN A 258 18.18 -15.25 2.88
N TYR A 259 19.07 -15.63 1.95
CA TYR A 259 20.44 -16.08 2.28
C TYR A 259 21.45 -14.92 2.41
N GLY A 260 21.01 -13.66 2.32
CA GLY A 260 21.86 -12.49 2.59
C GLY A 260 22.85 -12.13 1.49
N VAL A 261 22.74 -12.71 0.30
CA VAL A 261 23.52 -12.31 -0.88
C VAL A 261 22.68 -11.31 -1.68
N LYS A 262 22.81 -10.02 -1.33
CA LYS A 262 22.35 -8.90 -2.15
C LYS A 262 23.51 -8.34 -2.95
#